data_AF-A0A7J3T164-F1
#
_entry.id   AF-A0A7J3T164-F1
#
_cell.length_a   1.000
_cell.length_b   1.000
_cell.length_c   1.000
_cell.angle_alpha   90.00
_cell.angle_beta   90.00
_cell.angle_gamma   90.00
#
_symmetry.space_group_name_H-M   'P 1'
#
loop_
_entity.id
_entity.type
_entity.pdbx_description
1 polymer ?
#
loop_
_entity_poly.entity_id
_entity_poly.type
_entity_poly.pdbx_seq_one_letter_code
_entity_poly.pdbx_strand_id
1 'polypeptide(L)' 'PTFSICPTHGYVNGEHKTCPTCGAKCEVYSRVVGYLRPVDQWNDGKQAEFAIRKTFDKSAVMPPVTA' A
#
# COMPACT_ATOMS: atom_id res chain seq x y z
N PRO A 1 6.63 -3.84 -0.73
CA PRO A 1 6.30 -2.40 -0.78
C PRO A 1 4.86 -2.25 -1.26
N THR A 2 4.11 -1.31 -0.69
CA THR A 2 2.73 -1.02 -1.09
C THR A 2 2.62 0.48 -1.32
N PHE A 3 2.01 0.88 -2.42
CA PHE A 3 1.74 2.27 -2.79
C PHE A 3 0.42 2.32 -3.55
N SER A 4 -0.10 3.52 -3.73
CA SER A 4 -1.35 3.74 -4.45
C SER A 4 -1.16 4.78 -5.54
N ILE A 5 -1.94 4.68 -6.61
CA ILE A 5 -1.96 5.66 -7.70
C ILE A 5 -3.30 6.36 -7.71
N CYS A 6 -3.28 7.69 -7.51
CA CYS A 6 -4.41 8.57 -7.74
C CYS A 6 -4.43 8.98 -9.22
N PRO A 7 -5.60 9.00 -9.89
CA PRO A 7 -5.70 9.44 -11.28
C PRO A 7 -5.33 10.92 -11.48
N THR A 8 -5.39 11.74 -10.43
CA THR A 8 -5.11 13.19 -10.49
C THR A 8 -3.74 13.53 -9.91
N HIS A 9 -3.36 12.94 -8.78
CA HIS A 9 -2.15 13.29 -8.02
C HIS A 9 -1.00 12.29 -8.23
N GLY A 10 -1.23 11.22 -8.98
CA GLY A 10 -0.21 10.20 -9.24
C GLY A 10 0.13 9.39 -7.99
N TYR A 11 1.42 9.23 -7.73
CA TYR A 11 1.94 8.36 -6.68
C TYR A 11 1.56 8.82 -5.27
N VAL A 12 1.01 7.90 -4.48
CA VAL A 12 0.69 8.07 -3.05
C VAL A 12 1.39 6.96 -2.27
N ASN A 13 2.18 7.34 -1.25
CA ASN A 13 2.87 6.37 -0.41
C ASN A 13 1.87 5.58 0.45
N GLY A 14 1.99 4.25 0.51
CA GLY A 14 1.13 3.40 1.33
C GLY A 14 -0.15 2.91 0.63
N GLU A 15 -0.94 2.15 1.38
CA GLU A 15 -2.22 1.60 0.93
C GLU A 15 -3.34 2.62 1.17
N HIS A 16 -3.78 3.26 0.08
CA HIS A 16 -4.86 4.22 0.07
C HIS A 16 -5.84 3.81 -1.03
N LYS A 17 -7.02 3.32 -0.66
CA LYS A 17 -8.11 3.06 -1.62
C LYS A 17 -8.74 4.34 -2.16
N THR A 18 -8.53 5.43 -1.43
CA THR A 18 -9.04 6.76 -1.73
C THR A 18 -7.91 7.76 -1.55
N CYS A 19 -7.75 8.68 -2.50
CA CYS A 19 -6.72 9.70 -2.47
C CYS A 19 -6.92 10.62 -1.27
N PRO A 20 -5.90 10.82 -0.41
CA PRO A 20 -6.01 11.71 0.74
C PRO A 20 -6.17 13.19 0.35
N THR A 21 -5.80 13.56 -0.88
CA THR A 21 -5.84 14.95 -1.36
C THR A 21 -7.18 15.33 -1.99
N CYS A 22 -7.75 14.46 -2.84
CA CYS A 22 -8.98 14.79 -3.59
C CYS A 22 -10.15 13.82 -3.42
N GLY A 23 -10.00 12.75 -2.62
CA GLY A 23 -11.08 11.79 -2.41
C GLY A 23 -11.38 10.88 -3.61
N ALA A 24 -10.65 10.99 -4.73
CA ALA A 24 -10.80 10.09 -5.87
C ALA A 24 -10.36 8.66 -5.50
N LYS A 25 -10.95 7.64 -6.15
CA LYS A 25 -10.52 6.25 -6.01
C LYS A 25 -9.08 6.09 -6.50
N CYS A 26 -8.27 5.37 -5.74
CA CYS A 26 -6.89 5.03 -6.10
C CYS A 26 -6.76 3.54 -6.45
N GLU A 27 -5.80 3.23 -7.30
CA GLU A 27 -5.36 1.85 -7.55
C GLU A 27 -4.24 1.49 -6.57
N VAL A 28 -4.44 0.46 -5.75
CA VAL A 28 -3.43 -0.02 -4.80
C VAL A 28 -2.52 -1.03 -5.50
N TYR A 29 -1.22 -0.76 -5.53
CA TYR A 29 -0.21 -1.66 -6.07
C TYR A 29 0.61 -2.29 -4.95
N SER A 30 0.86 -3.59 -5.07
CA SER A 30 1.83 -4.29 -4.23
C SER A 30 2.56 -5.37 -5.02
N ARG A 31 3.57 -5.98 -4.41
CA ARG A 31 4.31 -7.09 -5.01
C ARG A 31 3.56 -8.40 -4.75
N VAL A 32 3.23 -9.14 -5.81
CA VAL A 32 2.55 -10.45 -5.67
C VAL A 32 3.55 -11.60 -5.50
N VAL A 33 4.36 -11.89 -6.53
CA VAL A 33 5.40 -12.96 -6.53
C VAL A 33 6.67 -12.55 -7.28
N GLY A 34 7.03 -11.26 -7.25
CA GLY A 34 8.26 -10.75 -7.86
C GLY A 34 8.08 -9.42 -8.59
N TYR A 35 6.88 -9.15 -9.11
CA TYR A 35 6.53 -7.90 -9.79
C TYR A 35 5.36 -7.19 -9.11
N LEU A 36 5.18 -5.91 -9.44
CA LEU A 36 4.11 -5.05 -8.94
C LEU A 36 2.86 -5.19 -9.80
N ARG A 37 1.69 -5.30 -9.17
CA ARG A 37 0.39 -5.39 -9.86
C ARG A 37 -0.71 -4.77 -8.98
N PRO A 38 -1.77 -4.19 -9.56
CA PRO A 38 -2.94 -3.75 -8.79
C PRO A 38 -3.52 -4.90 -7.98
N VAL A 39 -3.74 -4.69 -6.68
CA VAL A 39 -4.20 -5.73 -5.74
C VAL A 39 -5.60 -6.23 -6.08
N ASP A 40 -6.46 -5.35 -6.60
CA ASP A 40 -7.81 -5.69 -7.06
C ASP A 40 -7.82 -6.60 -8.30
N GLN A 41 -6.73 -6.64 -9.05
CA GLN A 41 -6.54 -7.55 -10.20
C GLN A 41 -5.87 -8.88 -9.82
N TRP A 42 -5.69 -9.16 -8.52
CA TRP A 42 -5.19 -10.45 -8.06
C TRP A 42 -6.35 -11.45 -7.96
N ASN A 43 -6.05 -12.75 -7.99
CA ASN A 43 -7.06 -13.76 -7.66
C ASN A 43 -7.45 -13.70 -6.18
N ASP A 44 -8.59 -14.31 -5.83
CA ASP A 44 -9.18 -14.26 -4.49
C ASP A 44 -8.23 -14.74 -3.40
N GLY A 45 -7.49 -15.83 -3.65
CA GLY A 45 -6.52 -16.37 -2.69
C GLY A 45 -5.39 -15.40 -2.39
N LYS A 46 -4.91 -14.66 -3.39
CA LYS A 46 -3.88 -13.63 -3.20
C LYS A 46 -4.42 -12.35 -2.57
N GLN A 47 -5.67 -11.99 -2.82
CA GLN A 47 -6.32 -10.89 -2.10
C GLN A 47 -6.48 -11.23 -0.61
N ALA A 48 -6.92 -12.45 -0.29
CA ALA A 48 -7.01 -12.94 1.09
C ALA A 48 -5.64 -12.98 1.77
N GLU A 49 -4.60 -13.45 1.07
CA GLU A 49 -3.22 -13.42 1.55
C GLU A 49 -2.73 -11.99 1.82
N PHE A 50 -3.00 -11.04 0.90
CA PHE A 50 -2.65 -9.64 1.09
C PHE A 50 -3.28 -9.04 2.34
N ALA A 51 -4.56 -9.33 2.59
CA ALA A 51 -5.31 -8.81 3.74
C ALA A 51 -4.75 -9.25 5.10
N ILE A 52 -3.97 -10.33 5.15
CA ILE A 52 -3.34 -10.84 6.38
C ILE A 52 -1.83 -10.55 6.45
N ARG A 53 -1.26 -9.80 5.49
CA ARG A 53 0.16 -9.42 5.53
C ARG A 53 0.45 -8.50 6.71
N LYS A 54 1.58 -8.75 7.38
CA LYS A 54 2.13 -7.83 8.38
C LYS A 54 3.15 -6.91 7.74
N THR A 55 2.99 -5.61 7.94
CA THR A 55 3.97 -4.60 7.54
C THR A 55 4.99 -4.41 8.64
N PHE A 56 6.21 -4.06 8.23
CA PHE A 56 7.26 -3.65 9.17
C PHE A 56 7.18 -2.14 9.37
N ASP A 57 6.97 -1.70 10.60
CA ASP A 57 7.06 -0.30 10.98
C ASP A 57 8.45 0.01 11.55
N LYS A 58 9.16 0.92 10.89
CA LYS A 58 10.50 1.33 11.32
C LYS A 58 10.48 2.11 12.64
N SER A 59 9.37 2.79 12.96
CA SER A 59 9.25 3.53 14.21
C SER A 59 9.23 2.63 15.44
N ALA A 60 8.79 1.37 15.28
CA ALA A 60 8.73 0.39 16.36
C ALA A 60 10.11 -0.11 16.84
N VAL A 61 11.19 0.15 16.09
CA VAL A 61 12.54 -0.39 16.37
C VAL A 61 13.55 0.73 16.67
N MET A 62 13.19 1.99 16.46
CA MET A 62 14.06 3.12 16.84
C MET A 62 13.72 3.57 18.26
N PRO A 63 14.70 3.63 19.18
CA PRO A 63 14.48 4.26 20.47
C PRO A 63 14.13 5.74 20.23
N PRO A 64 13.26 6.35 21.07
CA PRO A 64 12.99 7.77 20.97
C PRO A 64 14.31 8.52 21.05
N VAL A 65 14.59 9.34 20.04
CA VAL A 65 15.71 10.27 20.09
C VAL A 65 15.33 11.31 21.15
N THR A 66 15.81 11.10 22.37
CA THR A 66 15.80 12.14 23.41
C THR A 66 16.67 13.29 22.91
N ALA A 67 16.06 14.46 22.77
CA ALA A 67 16.74 15.74 22.61
C ALA A 67 17.42 16.15 23.91
#